data_AF-A0A514C2A5-F1
#
_entry.id   AF-A0A514C2A5-F1
#
_cell.length_a   1.000
_cell.length_b   1.000
_cell.length_c   1.000
_cell.angle_alpha   90.00
_cell.angle_beta   90.00
_cell.angle_gamma   90.00
#
_symmetry.space_group_name_H-M   'P 1'
#
loop_
_entity.id
_entity.type
_entity.pdbx_description
1 polymer ?
#
loop_
_entity_poly.entity_id
_entity_poly.type
_entity_poly.pdbx_seq_one_letter_code
_entity_poly.pdbx_strand_id
1 'polypeptide(L)'
;MPAGLFGAKRFLDADIEDWHIETWRTLLDRFAEEMPLAETPVALPTRDFFPPSDATGHARAEHVFACVKDIMGLSDNWPCELEAQPRRFTGERVSEFVSITGGDEPNGTFRVEPDGRVVITYAPDLLDDPINLVATLAHELAHYLLAGQADLVEDETHELMTDLTVAFTGLGVFGANSAFSFEQYGDAFSQGWRSRGAGYLSPRSWAFALAVFGELRGDDGGMGAHLKPEIENLRRQAVKYLRKNPDRLAVLRG
;
A
#
# COMPACT_ATOMS: atom_id res chain seq x y z
N MET A 1 -12.28 -30.35 35.71
CA MET A 1 -12.95 -29.91 34.47
C MET A 1 -12.08 -28.82 33.86
N PRO A 2 -11.45 -29.06 32.70
CA PRO A 2 -10.56 -28.08 32.09
C PRO A 2 -11.41 -26.92 31.54
N ALA A 3 -11.12 -25.70 31.97
CA ALA A 3 -11.63 -24.50 31.30
C ALA A 3 -10.85 -24.35 29.99
N GLY A 4 -11.53 -24.52 28.86
CA GLY A 4 -10.93 -24.32 27.55
C GLY A 4 -10.50 -22.86 27.39
N LEU A 5 -9.20 -22.61 27.42
CA LEU A 5 -8.60 -21.39 26.88
C LEU A 5 -8.66 -21.48 25.35
N PHE A 6 -9.83 -21.22 24.77
CA PHE A 6 -9.93 -20.88 23.36
C PHE A 6 -10.48 -19.47 23.29
N GLY A 7 -9.56 -18.49 23.22
CA GLY A 7 -9.93 -17.13 22.85
C GLY A 7 -10.66 -17.13 21.49
N ALA A 8 -11.54 -16.15 21.27
CA ALA A 8 -12.25 -16.04 20.01
C ALA A 8 -11.25 -16.06 18.83
N LYS A 9 -11.56 -16.85 17.79
CA LYS A 9 -10.71 -16.98 16.61
C LYS A 9 -10.64 -15.62 15.90
N ARG A 10 -9.46 -14.98 15.97
CA ARG A 10 -9.16 -13.72 15.27
C ARG A 10 -9.03 -13.92 13.77
N PHE A 11 -9.19 -12.84 13.00
CA PHE A 11 -9.01 -12.93 11.54
C PHE A 11 -7.53 -12.99 11.17
N LEU A 12 -6.69 -12.14 11.78
CA LEU A 12 -5.23 -12.23 11.72
C LEU A 12 -4.68 -12.87 12.99
N ASP A 13 -3.39 -13.20 12.99
CA ASP A 13 -2.67 -13.50 14.23
C ASP A 13 -2.78 -12.31 15.19
N ALA A 14 -2.86 -12.59 16.49
CA ALA A 14 -3.19 -11.58 17.49
C ALA A 14 -2.27 -10.35 17.43
N ASP A 15 -0.96 -10.58 17.37
CA ASP A 15 0.04 -9.52 17.34
C ASP A 15 -0.08 -8.68 16.05
N ILE A 16 -0.37 -9.31 14.91
CA ILE A 16 -0.55 -8.60 13.62
C ILE A 16 -1.84 -7.77 13.66
N GLU A 17 -2.93 -8.34 14.17
CA GLU A 17 -4.20 -7.62 14.30
C GLU A 17 -4.08 -6.40 15.22
N ASP A 18 -3.46 -6.58 16.39
CA ASP A 18 -3.30 -5.50 17.36
C ASP A 18 -2.39 -4.39 16.80
N TRP A 19 -1.30 -4.74 16.10
CA TRP A 19 -0.46 -3.76 15.39
C TRP A 19 -1.21 -3.02 14.28
N HIS A 20 -2.05 -3.71 13.49
CA HIS A 20 -2.89 -3.05 12.48
C HIS A 20 -3.78 -1.99 13.14
N ILE A 21 -4.49 -2.34 14.21
CA ILE A 21 -5.39 -1.41 14.91
C ILE A 21 -4.62 -0.23 15.50
N GLU A 22 -3.47 -0.47 16.11
CA GLU A 22 -2.62 0.60 16.64
C GLU A 22 -2.09 1.53 15.55
N THR A 23 -1.69 0.99 14.41
CA THR A 23 -1.23 1.77 13.25
C THR A 23 -2.37 2.59 12.65
N TRP A 24 -3.56 2.01 12.49
CA TRP A 24 -4.75 2.76 12.05
C TRP A 24 -5.09 3.91 12.98
N ARG A 25 -5.04 3.69 14.30
CA ARG A 25 -5.24 4.76 15.30
C ARG A 25 -4.21 5.87 15.11
N THR A 26 -2.94 5.51 14.95
CA THR A 26 -1.86 6.46 14.74
C THR A 26 -2.07 7.30 13.48
N LEU A 27 -2.46 6.68 12.36
CA LEU A 27 -2.76 7.40 11.12
C LEU A 27 -3.96 8.34 11.28
N LEU A 28 -5.02 7.89 11.97
CA LEU A 28 -6.18 8.73 12.28
C LEU A 28 -5.79 9.93 13.15
N ASP A 29 -5.07 9.71 14.24
CA ASP A 29 -4.63 10.76 15.18
C ASP A 29 -3.77 11.83 14.49
N ARG A 30 -3.04 11.45 13.44
CA ARG A 30 -2.08 12.31 12.76
C ARG A 30 -2.65 13.00 11.52
N PHE A 31 -3.50 12.31 10.77
CA PHE A 31 -3.90 12.74 9.43
C PHE A 31 -5.41 12.92 9.26
N ALA A 32 -6.27 12.51 10.19
CA ALA A 32 -7.72 12.56 9.97
C ALA A 32 -8.30 13.98 9.85
N GLU A 33 -7.60 15.02 10.33
CA GLU A 33 -8.01 16.42 10.13
C GLU A 33 -7.79 16.87 8.68
N GLU A 34 -6.65 16.52 8.08
CA GLU A 34 -6.29 16.88 6.71
C GLU A 34 -6.88 15.89 5.68
N MET A 35 -7.08 14.63 6.09
CA MET A 35 -7.58 13.52 5.27
C MET A 35 -8.69 12.75 6.01
N PRO A 36 -9.89 13.31 6.14
CA PRO A 36 -11.00 12.62 6.80
C PRO A 36 -11.38 11.35 6.02
N LEU A 37 -11.33 10.17 6.65
CA LEU A 37 -11.62 8.90 5.99
C LEU A 37 -13.00 8.82 5.32
N ALA A 38 -13.99 9.54 5.85
CA ALA A 38 -15.33 9.63 5.26
C ALA A 38 -15.32 10.33 3.88
N GLU A 39 -14.33 11.19 3.64
CA GLU A 39 -14.14 11.96 2.42
C GLU A 39 -13.04 11.36 1.52
N THR A 40 -12.13 10.56 2.09
CA THR A 40 -11.11 9.84 1.32
C THR A 40 -11.75 8.93 0.26
N PRO A 41 -11.34 9.02 -1.00
CA PRO A 41 -11.90 8.18 -2.06
C PRO A 41 -11.50 6.71 -1.92
N VAL A 42 -12.31 5.82 -2.50
CA VAL A 42 -11.87 4.48 -2.88
C VAL A 42 -11.39 4.57 -4.31
N ALA A 43 -10.08 4.71 -4.53
CA ALA A 43 -9.54 4.83 -5.88
C ALA A 43 -9.66 3.52 -6.65
N LEU A 44 -10.28 3.59 -7.84
CA LEU A 44 -10.52 2.45 -8.72
C LEU A 44 -9.80 2.65 -10.06
N PRO A 45 -9.41 1.58 -10.78
CA PRO A 45 -8.78 1.66 -12.11
C PRO A 45 -9.81 2.05 -13.18
N THR A 46 -10.33 3.27 -13.08
CA THR A 46 -11.39 3.83 -13.91
C THR A 46 -10.99 5.21 -14.41
N ARG A 47 -11.71 5.71 -15.42
CA ARG A 47 -11.44 7.03 -16.02
C ARG A 47 -11.71 8.20 -15.07
N ASP A 48 -12.50 7.97 -14.02
CA ASP A 48 -12.83 9.01 -13.05
C ASP A 48 -11.63 9.33 -12.15
N PHE A 49 -10.81 8.33 -11.83
CA PHE A 49 -9.58 8.48 -11.04
C PHE A 49 -8.33 8.63 -11.91
N PHE A 50 -8.32 8.00 -13.09
CA PHE A 50 -7.20 7.98 -14.01
C PHE A 50 -7.69 8.38 -15.41
N PRO A 51 -7.94 9.68 -15.65
CA PRO A 51 -8.41 10.15 -16.94
C PRO A 51 -7.42 9.78 -18.05
N PRO A 52 -7.90 9.37 -19.24
CA PRO A 52 -7.02 9.03 -20.35
C PRO A 52 -6.10 10.19 -20.74
N SER A 53 -4.89 9.85 -21.15
CA SER A 53 -3.88 10.80 -21.63
C SER A 53 -3.15 10.20 -22.83
N ASP A 54 -2.81 11.05 -23.81
CA ASP A 54 -1.98 10.68 -24.96
C ASP A 54 -0.47 10.75 -24.63
N ALA A 55 -0.12 11.07 -23.38
CA ALA A 55 1.25 11.13 -22.93
C ALA A 55 1.96 9.77 -23.01
N THR A 56 3.25 9.80 -23.36
CA THR A 56 4.10 8.60 -23.51
C THR A 56 5.37 8.73 -22.70
N GLY A 57 6.02 7.60 -22.38
CA GLY A 57 7.29 7.60 -21.65
C GLY A 57 7.17 8.27 -20.29
N HIS A 58 8.12 9.13 -19.94
CA HIS A 58 8.13 9.81 -18.64
C HIS A 58 6.91 10.71 -18.42
N ALA A 59 6.45 11.41 -19.45
CA ALA A 59 5.23 12.24 -19.35
C ALA A 59 3.98 11.43 -18.99
N ARG A 60 3.93 10.14 -19.34
CA ARG A 60 2.87 9.23 -18.89
C ARG A 60 2.96 8.93 -17.40
N ALA A 61 4.17 8.74 -16.89
CA ALA A 61 4.41 8.53 -15.46
C ALA A 61 4.05 9.79 -14.66
N GLU A 62 4.44 10.98 -15.14
CA GLU A 62 4.07 12.26 -14.53
C GLU A 62 2.55 12.45 -14.46
N HIS A 63 1.83 12.09 -15.54
CA HIS A 63 0.36 12.11 -15.55
C HIS A 63 -0.23 11.19 -14.48
N VAL A 64 0.23 9.94 -14.40
CA VAL A 64 -0.24 8.99 -13.39
C VAL A 64 0.12 9.46 -11.98
N PHE A 65 1.33 9.97 -11.78
CA PHE A 65 1.80 10.51 -10.51
C PHE A 65 0.95 11.69 -10.04
N ALA A 66 0.59 12.61 -10.92
CA ALA A 66 -0.33 13.70 -10.61
C ALA A 66 -1.70 13.18 -10.17
N CYS A 67 -2.24 12.15 -10.84
CA CYS A 67 -3.50 11.50 -10.41
C CYS A 67 -3.35 10.88 -9.01
N VAL A 68 -2.26 10.17 -8.73
CA VAL A 68 -2.02 9.56 -7.41
C VAL A 68 -1.92 10.64 -6.33
N LYS A 69 -1.17 11.72 -6.57
CA LYS A 69 -1.09 12.85 -5.63
C LYS A 69 -2.45 13.48 -5.36
N ASP A 70 -3.26 13.68 -6.39
CA ASP A 70 -4.59 14.25 -6.27
C ASP A 70 -5.52 13.36 -5.43
N ILE A 71 -5.52 12.05 -5.71
CA ILE A 71 -6.26 11.04 -4.95
C ILE A 71 -5.87 11.05 -3.47
N MET A 72 -4.58 11.18 -3.17
CA MET A 72 -4.05 11.22 -1.80
C MET A 72 -4.22 12.59 -1.13
N GLY A 73 -4.74 13.61 -1.82
CA GLY A 73 -4.85 14.98 -1.28
C GLY A 73 -3.50 15.71 -1.13
N LEU A 74 -2.49 15.32 -1.91
CA LEU A 74 -1.10 15.79 -1.80
C LEU A 74 -0.72 16.87 -2.84
N SER A 75 -1.63 17.25 -3.73
CA SER A 75 -1.32 18.14 -4.86
C SER A 75 -0.75 19.50 -4.45
N ASP A 76 -1.32 20.13 -3.41
CA ASP A 76 -1.03 21.53 -3.09
C ASP A 76 0.08 21.72 -2.06
N ASN A 77 0.21 20.81 -1.08
CA ASN A 77 1.02 21.02 0.12
C ASN A 77 2.25 20.11 0.24
N TRP A 78 2.43 19.17 -0.70
CA TRP A 78 3.49 18.16 -0.65
C TRP A 78 4.37 18.24 -1.91
N PRO A 79 5.34 19.17 -1.97
CA PRO A 79 6.20 19.34 -3.13
C PRO A 79 7.16 18.15 -3.27
N CYS A 80 7.16 17.52 -4.45
CA CYS A 80 8.06 16.43 -4.78
C CYS A 80 8.20 16.33 -6.30
N GLU A 81 9.37 15.85 -6.75
CA GLU A 81 9.71 15.63 -8.14
C GLU A 81 9.62 14.13 -8.46
N LEU A 82 9.24 13.80 -9.70
CA LEU A 82 9.22 12.42 -10.19
C LEU A 82 10.42 12.20 -11.11
N GLU A 83 11.22 11.18 -10.85
CA GLU A 83 12.35 10.77 -11.69
C GLU A 83 12.20 9.33 -12.18
N ALA A 84 12.57 9.09 -13.44
CA ALA A 84 12.72 7.73 -13.94
C ALA A 84 14.05 7.14 -13.45
N GLN A 85 14.02 5.92 -12.89
CA GLN A 85 15.24 5.16 -12.61
C GLN A 85 15.96 4.79 -13.91
N PRO A 86 17.27 4.47 -13.87
CA PRO A 86 17.97 3.87 -14.99
C PRO A 86 17.23 2.62 -15.48
N ARG A 87 17.08 2.45 -16.80
CA ARG A 87 16.50 1.22 -17.34
C ARG A 87 17.38 0.04 -16.93
N ARG A 88 16.78 -0.95 -16.29
CA ARG A 88 17.43 -2.25 -16.07
C ARG A 88 17.76 -2.83 -17.43
N PHE A 89 19.04 -3.05 -17.71
CA PHE A 89 19.44 -3.79 -18.90
C PHE A 89 19.09 -5.26 -18.70
N THR A 90 17.87 -5.66 -19.06
CA THR A 90 17.53 -7.07 -19.21
C THR A 90 18.13 -7.57 -20.52
N GLY A 91 19.41 -7.91 -20.48
CA GLY A 91 20.10 -8.80 -21.42
C GLY A 91 19.94 -8.51 -22.92
N GLU A 92 20.68 -7.53 -23.45
CA GLU A 92 21.43 -7.85 -24.68
C GLU A 92 22.53 -8.84 -24.27
N ARG A 93 22.62 -9.99 -24.94
CA ARG A 93 23.65 -11.00 -24.67
C ARG A 93 25.04 -10.40 -24.83
N VAL A 94 25.64 -9.95 -23.73
CA VAL A 94 27.07 -9.68 -23.65
C VAL A 94 27.74 -10.94 -23.14
N SER A 95 28.12 -11.82 -24.09
CA SER A 95 28.92 -13.05 -23.87
C SER A 95 28.20 -14.29 -23.29
N GLU A 96 28.59 -15.46 -23.79
CA GLU A 96 28.04 -16.81 -23.53
C GLU A 96 28.22 -17.30 -22.07
N PHE A 97 28.82 -16.50 -21.18
CA PHE A 97 29.23 -16.97 -19.85
C PHE A 97 28.80 -16.10 -18.65
N VAL A 98 28.03 -15.02 -18.84
CA VAL A 98 27.55 -14.22 -17.70
C VAL A 98 26.09 -13.81 -17.91
N SER A 99 25.19 -14.54 -17.26
CA SER A 99 23.84 -14.05 -16.97
C SER A 99 23.95 -13.17 -15.74
N ILE A 100 23.93 -11.85 -15.91
CA ILE A 100 23.61 -10.95 -14.80
C ILE A 100 22.12 -11.16 -14.53
N THR A 101 21.80 -12.00 -13.55
CA THR A 101 20.48 -11.95 -12.90
C THR A 101 20.33 -10.52 -12.38
N GLY A 102 19.49 -9.70 -13.03
CA GLY A 102 19.13 -8.38 -12.54
C GLY A 102 18.40 -8.53 -11.22
N GLY A 103 19.14 -8.52 -10.12
CA GLY A 103 18.64 -8.74 -8.77
C GLY A 103 18.45 -7.43 -8.03
N ASP A 104 17.34 -7.35 -7.30
CA ASP A 104 17.10 -6.52 -6.10
C ASP A 104 17.14 -5.00 -6.19
N GLU A 105 16.88 -4.40 -7.36
CA GLU A 105 16.54 -2.97 -7.39
C GLU A 105 15.04 -2.78 -7.03
N PRO A 106 14.69 -1.79 -6.19
CA PRO A 106 13.30 -1.52 -5.86
C PRO A 106 12.57 -0.89 -7.05
N ASN A 107 11.27 -1.13 -7.15
CA ASN A 107 10.43 -0.63 -8.25
C ASN A 107 10.22 0.89 -8.21
N GLY A 108 10.48 1.52 -7.08
CA GLY A 108 10.47 2.96 -6.84
C GLY A 108 11.33 3.27 -5.63
N THR A 109 11.55 4.56 -5.36
CA THR A 109 12.20 5.01 -4.12
C THR A 109 11.72 6.40 -3.74
N PHE A 110 11.54 6.64 -2.45
CA PHE A 110 11.49 7.95 -1.84
C PHE A 110 12.87 8.36 -1.32
N ARG A 111 13.29 9.60 -1.61
CA ARG A 111 14.48 10.20 -0.99
C ARG A 111 14.30 11.70 -0.76
N VAL A 112 14.95 12.20 0.29
CA VAL A 112 15.11 13.63 0.54
C VAL A 112 16.55 14.02 0.23
N GLU A 113 16.73 14.89 -0.75
CA GLU A 113 18.04 15.39 -1.14
C GLU A 113 18.64 16.31 -0.05
N PRO A 114 19.98 16.50 -0.01
CA PRO A 114 20.62 17.38 0.97
C PRO A 114 20.14 18.83 0.96
N ASP A 115 19.59 19.30 -0.17
CA ASP A 115 19.01 20.63 -0.31
C ASP A 115 17.51 20.69 0.02
N GLY A 116 16.94 19.60 0.53
CA GLY A 116 15.56 19.50 0.98
C GLY A 116 14.56 19.17 -0.12
N ARG A 117 14.98 19.01 -1.39
CA ARG A 117 14.09 18.50 -2.44
C ARG A 117 13.67 17.06 -2.14
N VAL A 118 12.39 16.77 -2.32
CA VAL A 118 11.87 15.41 -2.25
C VAL A 118 11.78 14.82 -3.64
N VAL A 119 12.37 13.64 -3.82
CA VAL A 119 12.39 12.92 -5.09
C VAL A 119 11.72 11.56 -4.92
N ILE A 120 10.73 11.31 -5.76
CA ILE A 120 10.10 10.00 -5.95
C ILE A 120 10.63 9.41 -7.24
N THR A 121 11.05 8.14 -7.22
CA THR A 121 11.49 7.44 -8.42
C THR A 121 10.57 6.28 -8.79
N TYR A 122 10.62 5.87 -10.05
CA TYR A 122 9.94 4.66 -10.53
C TYR A 122 10.79 3.92 -11.57
N ALA A 123 10.65 2.61 -11.62
CA ALA A 123 11.27 1.75 -12.62
C ALA A 123 10.54 1.91 -13.98
N PRO A 124 11.23 2.27 -15.08
CA PRO A 124 10.57 2.58 -16.35
C PRO A 124 9.73 1.45 -16.96
N ASP A 125 10.03 0.20 -16.63
CA ASP A 125 9.29 -1.01 -17.03
C ASP A 125 7.86 -1.05 -16.45
N LEU A 126 7.59 -0.33 -15.36
CA LEU A 126 6.23 -0.19 -14.83
C LEU A 126 5.28 0.60 -15.75
N LEU A 127 5.78 1.32 -16.76
CA LEU A 127 4.92 2.04 -17.71
C LEU A 127 4.02 1.11 -18.54
N ASP A 128 4.40 -0.17 -18.64
CA ASP A 128 3.61 -1.22 -19.29
C ASP A 128 2.68 -1.96 -18.31
N ASP A 129 2.78 -1.67 -17.00
CA ASP A 129 1.93 -2.20 -15.94
C ASP A 129 1.34 -1.07 -15.06
N PRO A 130 0.24 -0.45 -15.50
CA PRO A 130 -0.34 0.70 -14.82
C PRO A 130 -0.77 0.43 -13.38
N ILE A 131 -1.19 -0.80 -13.04
CA ILE A 131 -1.61 -1.14 -11.67
C ILE A 131 -0.40 -1.10 -10.74
N ASN A 132 0.71 -1.72 -11.16
CA ASN A 132 1.93 -1.73 -10.37
C ASN A 132 2.59 -0.35 -10.33
N LEU A 133 2.53 0.43 -11.41
CA LEU A 133 2.97 1.84 -11.39
C LEU A 133 2.23 2.65 -10.34
N VAL A 134 0.88 2.59 -10.32
CA VAL A 134 0.07 3.30 -9.32
C VAL A 134 0.40 2.84 -7.90
N ALA A 135 0.50 1.53 -7.68
CA ALA A 135 0.82 0.96 -6.38
C ALA A 135 2.19 1.44 -5.87
N THR A 136 3.22 1.40 -6.72
CA THR A 136 4.57 1.89 -6.39
C THR A 136 4.55 3.38 -6.08
N LEU A 137 3.95 4.21 -6.93
CA LEU A 137 3.92 5.67 -6.70
C LEU A 137 3.17 6.03 -5.40
N ALA A 138 2.09 5.33 -5.09
CA ALA A 138 1.35 5.51 -3.84
C ALA A 138 2.20 5.12 -2.62
N HIS A 139 2.96 4.02 -2.72
CA HIS A 139 3.88 3.56 -1.67
C HIS A 139 4.98 4.60 -1.39
N GLU A 140 5.64 5.10 -2.43
CA GLU A 140 6.69 6.10 -2.24
C GLU A 140 6.14 7.45 -1.71
N LEU A 141 4.93 7.84 -2.13
CA LEU A 141 4.26 9.02 -1.56
C LEU A 141 3.83 8.80 -0.10
N ALA A 142 3.47 7.57 0.27
CA ALA A 142 3.20 7.22 1.67
C ALA A 142 4.48 7.31 2.52
N HIS A 143 5.65 6.93 2.01
CA HIS A 143 6.92 7.24 2.69
C HIS A 143 7.10 8.74 2.90
N TYR A 144 6.78 9.57 1.89
CA TYR A 144 6.87 11.01 2.04
C TYR A 144 5.94 11.53 3.14
N LEU A 145 4.68 11.09 3.18
CA LEU A 145 3.73 11.42 4.24
C LEU A 145 4.28 11.07 5.64
N LEU A 146 4.82 9.86 5.78
CA LEU A 146 5.35 9.35 7.05
C LEU A 146 6.67 10.01 7.44
N ALA A 147 7.50 10.45 6.48
CA ALA A 147 8.75 11.14 6.76
C ALA A 147 8.54 12.49 7.48
N GLY A 148 7.39 13.13 7.28
CA GLY A 148 6.97 14.31 8.05
C GLY A 148 6.68 14.00 9.52
N GLN A 149 6.62 12.73 9.91
CA GLN A 149 6.21 12.23 11.21
C GLN A 149 7.27 11.30 11.80
N ALA A 150 8.47 11.85 12.03
CA ALA A 150 9.69 11.11 12.39
C ALA A 150 9.60 10.27 13.69
N ASP A 151 8.54 10.41 14.49
CA ASP A 151 8.28 9.64 15.71
C ASP A 151 7.40 8.40 15.50
N LEU A 152 6.80 8.23 14.31
CA LEU A 152 5.78 7.21 14.10
C LEU A 152 6.32 5.82 13.73
N VAL A 153 7.56 5.74 13.25
CA VAL A 153 8.00 4.58 12.50
C VAL A 153 9.12 3.85 13.23
N GLU A 154 8.85 2.60 13.61
CA GLU A 154 9.91 1.67 13.98
C GLU A 154 10.57 1.13 12.70
N ASP A 155 11.90 1.12 12.65
CA ASP A 155 12.68 0.68 11.48
C ASP A 155 12.21 -0.69 10.94
N GLU A 156 11.82 -1.61 11.82
CA GLU A 156 11.39 -2.96 11.44
C GLU A 156 9.99 -3.04 10.82
N THR A 157 9.11 -2.06 11.02
CA THR A 157 7.73 -2.08 10.52
C THR A 157 7.40 -0.96 9.54
N HIS A 158 8.41 -0.19 9.14
CA HIS A 158 8.29 0.96 8.24
C HIS A 158 7.50 0.63 6.97
N GLU A 159 7.95 -0.35 6.19
CA GLU A 159 7.31 -0.73 4.93
C GLU A 159 5.85 -1.19 5.11
N LEU A 160 5.54 -1.88 6.21
CA LEU A 160 4.17 -2.30 6.51
C LEU A 160 3.27 -1.11 6.87
N MET A 161 3.81 -0.14 7.61
CA MET A 161 3.09 1.10 7.92
C MET A 161 2.88 1.93 6.65
N THR A 162 3.86 1.95 5.74
CA THR A 162 3.72 2.57 4.41
C THR A 162 2.58 1.91 3.62
N ASP A 163 2.52 0.58 3.55
CA ASP A 163 1.42 -0.15 2.90
C ASP A 163 0.05 0.18 3.55
N LEU A 164 -0.01 0.25 4.88
CA LEU A 164 -1.23 0.67 5.58
C LEU A 164 -1.61 2.12 5.26
N THR A 165 -0.64 2.99 5.08
CA THR A 165 -0.85 4.39 4.68
C THR A 165 -1.38 4.48 3.25
N VAL A 166 -0.97 3.59 2.35
CA VAL A 166 -1.57 3.46 1.01
C VAL A 166 -3.05 3.05 1.10
N ALA A 167 -3.43 2.16 2.02
CA ALA A 167 -4.84 1.84 2.28
C ALA A 167 -5.60 3.05 2.85
N PHE A 168 -5.01 3.73 3.83
CA PHE A 168 -5.58 4.91 4.50
C PHE A 168 -5.86 6.07 3.54
N THR A 169 -4.98 6.27 2.55
CA THR A 169 -5.08 7.34 1.54
C THR A 169 -5.91 6.97 0.31
N GLY A 170 -6.62 5.83 0.35
CA GLY A 170 -7.63 5.47 -0.66
C GLY A 170 -7.13 4.64 -1.84
N LEU A 171 -5.84 4.31 -1.91
CA LEU A 171 -5.22 3.55 -3.02
C LEU A 171 -5.04 2.06 -2.73
N GLY A 172 -5.60 1.55 -1.63
CA GLY A 172 -5.40 0.18 -1.18
C GLY A 172 -5.82 -0.92 -2.17
N VAL A 173 -6.71 -0.65 -3.15
CA VAL A 173 -7.04 -1.62 -4.22
C VAL A 173 -5.81 -1.92 -5.08
N PHE A 174 -5.00 -0.90 -5.38
CA PHE A 174 -3.78 -1.05 -6.17
C PHE A 174 -2.70 -1.77 -5.36
N GLY A 175 -2.47 -1.33 -4.11
CA GLY A 175 -1.51 -1.97 -3.21
C GLY A 175 -1.79 -3.46 -3.00
N ALA A 176 -3.04 -3.82 -2.67
CA ALA A 176 -3.42 -5.21 -2.45
C ALA A 176 -3.26 -6.08 -3.71
N ASN A 177 -3.68 -5.58 -4.88
CA ASN A 177 -3.56 -6.33 -6.14
C ASN A 177 -2.09 -6.50 -6.58
N SER A 178 -1.24 -5.49 -6.35
CA SER A 178 0.20 -5.54 -6.62
C SER A 178 0.89 -6.57 -5.73
N ALA A 179 0.71 -6.47 -4.41
CA ALA A 179 1.32 -7.37 -3.43
C ALA A 179 0.98 -8.85 -3.70
N PHE A 180 -0.27 -9.14 -4.04
CA PHE A 180 -0.67 -10.51 -4.38
C PHE A 180 -0.07 -11.01 -5.70
N SER A 181 0.13 -10.14 -6.70
CA SER A 181 0.86 -10.52 -7.91
C SER A 181 2.29 -10.94 -7.56
N PHE A 182 2.97 -10.14 -6.73
CA PHE A 182 4.34 -10.44 -6.29
C PHE A 182 4.45 -11.78 -5.55
N GLU A 183 3.53 -12.07 -4.61
CA GLU A 183 3.50 -13.37 -3.92
C GLU A 183 3.28 -14.57 -4.85
N GLN A 184 2.53 -14.42 -5.95
CA GLN A 184 2.33 -15.51 -6.91
C GLN A 184 3.58 -15.80 -7.75
N TYR A 185 4.43 -14.80 -7.98
CA TYR A 185 5.67 -14.95 -8.77
C TYR A 185 6.90 -15.27 -7.90
N GLY A 186 6.81 -15.14 -6.58
CA GLY A 186 7.88 -15.47 -5.63
C GLY A 186 7.65 -16.78 -4.88
N ASP A 187 8.72 -17.48 -4.52
CA ASP A 187 8.72 -18.73 -3.73
C ASP A 187 8.42 -18.47 -2.22
N ALA A 188 7.57 -17.49 -1.91
CA ALA A 188 7.39 -16.97 -0.55
C ALA A 188 6.20 -17.60 0.18
N PHE A 189 6.13 -18.94 0.25
CA PHE A 189 5.18 -19.59 1.16
C PHE A 189 5.60 -19.39 2.63
N SER A 190 4.78 -18.63 3.34
CA SER A 190 4.46 -18.70 4.78
C SER A 190 5.61 -19.00 5.77
N GLN A 191 6.16 -17.96 6.40
CA GLN A 191 6.68 -18.01 7.78
C GLN A 191 6.39 -16.66 8.45
N GLY A 192 5.99 -16.71 9.73
CA GLY A 192 5.35 -15.61 10.45
C GLY A 192 6.13 -14.28 10.52
N TRP A 193 5.40 -13.21 10.83
CA TRP A 193 5.85 -11.82 10.85
C TRP A 193 7.13 -11.55 11.66
N ARG A 194 7.34 -12.28 12.77
CA ARG A 194 8.55 -12.15 13.61
C ARG A 194 9.78 -12.92 13.10
N SER A 195 9.64 -13.83 12.13
CA SER A 195 10.76 -14.65 11.64
C SER A 195 11.34 -14.20 10.30
N ARG A 196 10.74 -13.19 9.66
CA ARG A 196 11.27 -12.46 8.50
C ARG A 196 11.12 -10.97 8.78
N GLY A 197 12.21 -10.30 9.19
CA GLY A 197 12.26 -8.84 9.41
C GLY A 197 11.51 -8.11 8.30
N ALA A 198 10.58 -7.23 8.70
CA ALA A 198 9.35 -7.04 7.96
C ALA A 198 9.55 -6.45 6.55
N GLY A 199 8.83 -7.01 5.58
CA GLY A 199 8.69 -6.50 4.22
C GLY A 199 7.32 -5.84 4.03
N TYR A 200 6.51 -6.36 3.11
CA TYR A 200 5.19 -5.83 2.75
C TYR A 200 4.03 -6.59 3.43
N LEU A 201 2.84 -6.00 3.46
CA LEU A 201 1.63 -6.63 3.99
C LEU A 201 1.28 -7.89 3.17
N SER A 202 0.98 -8.98 3.87
CA SER A 202 0.40 -10.18 3.24
C SER A 202 -0.99 -9.90 2.64
N PRO A 203 -1.51 -10.70 1.70
CA PRO A 203 -2.85 -10.57 1.16
C PRO A 203 -3.95 -10.57 2.22
N ARG A 204 -3.74 -11.31 3.31
CA ARG A 204 -4.67 -11.36 4.43
C ARG A 204 -4.64 -10.06 5.25
N SER A 205 -3.45 -9.48 5.44
CA SER A 205 -3.26 -8.18 6.07
C SER A 205 -3.85 -7.05 5.23
N TRP A 206 -3.62 -7.03 3.92
CA TRP A 206 -4.27 -6.11 2.98
C TRP A 206 -5.80 -6.21 3.03
N ALA A 207 -6.33 -7.44 3.01
CA ALA A 207 -7.76 -7.66 3.12
C ALA A 207 -8.35 -7.14 4.44
N PHE A 208 -7.61 -7.25 5.54
CA PHE A 208 -8.01 -6.67 6.83
C PHE A 208 -7.96 -5.14 6.80
N ALA A 209 -6.89 -4.55 6.26
CA ALA A 209 -6.74 -3.10 6.11
C ALA A 209 -7.89 -2.49 5.30
N LEU A 210 -8.23 -3.08 4.16
CA LEU A 210 -9.36 -2.63 3.32
C LEU A 210 -10.72 -2.79 4.00
N ALA A 211 -10.88 -3.82 4.85
CA ALA A 211 -12.08 -3.98 5.65
C ALA A 211 -12.20 -2.91 6.74
N VAL A 212 -11.09 -2.56 7.42
CA VAL A 212 -11.04 -1.45 8.39
C VAL A 212 -11.37 -0.13 7.69
N PHE A 213 -10.68 0.17 6.58
CA PHE A 213 -10.93 1.38 5.78
C PHE A 213 -12.42 1.53 5.42
N GLY A 214 -13.02 0.50 4.82
CA GLY A 214 -14.43 0.56 4.43
C GLY A 214 -15.41 0.70 5.60
N GLU A 215 -15.14 0.05 6.74
CA GLU A 215 -16.00 0.15 7.93
C GLU A 215 -15.83 1.50 8.68
N LEU A 216 -14.68 2.17 8.55
CA LEU A 216 -14.47 3.51 9.09
C LEU A 216 -15.03 4.59 8.17
N ARG A 217 -14.83 4.45 6.85
CA ARG A 217 -15.39 5.34 5.81
C ARG A 217 -16.92 5.26 5.75
N GLY A 218 -17.50 4.11 6.05
CA GLY A 218 -18.96 3.88 6.11
C GLY A 218 -19.53 3.15 4.89
N ASP A 219 -18.74 2.99 3.82
CA ASP A 219 -19.05 2.17 2.66
C ASP A 219 -17.77 1.66 1.99
N ASP A 220 -17.90 0.66 1.10
CA ASP A 220 -16.75 0.02 0.45
C ASP A 220 -16.37 0.59 -0.93
N GLY A 221 -17.07 1.63 -1.40
CA GLY A 221 -16.82 2.35 -2.64
C GLY A 221 -16.71 1.46 -3.89
N GLY A 222 -17.29 0.26 -3.86
CA GLY A 222 -17.21 -0.69 -4.97
C GLY A 222 -15.85 -1.39 -5.13
N MET A 223 -14.93 -1.29 -4.16
CA MET A 223 -13.57 -1.89 -4.23
C MET A 223 -13.60 -3.37 -4.61
N GLY A 224 -14.61 -4.11 -4.14
CA GLY A 224 -14.70 -5.55 -4.37
C GLY A 224 -14.84 -5.97 -5.83
N ALA A 225 -15.28 -5.07 -6.72
CA ALA A 225 -15.35 -5.33 -8.16
C ALA A 225 -13.97 -5.26 -8.84
N HIS A 226 -12.99 -4.62 -8.20
CA HIS A 226 -11.67 -4.34 -8.76
C HIS A 226 -10.53 -5.05 -8.03
N LEU A 227 -10.82 -5.69 -6.89
CA LEU A 227 -9.88 -6.56 -6.19
C LEU A 227 -9.75 -7.91 -6.89
N LYS A 228 -8.55 -8.51 -6.79
CA LYS A 228 -8.37 -9.93 -7.14
C LYS A 228 -9.34 -10.81 -6.33
N PRO A 229 -9.95 -11.85 -6.93
CA PRO A 229 -11.01 -12.63 -6.29
C PRO A 229 -10.64 -13.21 -4.91
N GLU A 230 -9.38 -13.62 -4.75
CA GLU A 230 -8.82 -14.16 -3.51
C GLU A 230 -8.81 -13.11 -2.40
N ILE A 231 -8.34 -11.89 -2.71
CA ILE A 231 -8.29 -10.77 -1.77
C ILE A 231 -9.70 -10.35 -1.39
N GLU A 232 -10.62 -10.24 -2.37
CA GLU A 232 -12.00 -9.86 -2.09
C GLU A 232 -12.71 -10.90 -1.19
N ASN A 233 -12.44 -12.20 -1.39
CA ASN A 233 -12.96 -13.22 -0.50
C ASN A 233 -12.43 -13.05 0.94
N LEU A 234 -11.13 -12.78 1.09
CA LEU A 234 -10.53 -12.48 2.39
C LEU A 234 -11.11 -11.20 3.01
N ARG A 235 -11.32 -10.14 2.23
CA ARG A 235 -11.87 -8.87 2.69
C ARG A 235 -13.30 -9.04 3.20
N ARG A 236 -14.15 -9.77 2.48
CA ARG A 236 -15.52 -10.09 2.93
C ARG A 236 -15.53 -10.88 4.25
N GLN A 237 -14.57 -11.78 4.44
CA GLN A 237 -14.40 -12.49 5.71
C GLN A 237 -13.94 -11.54 6.83
N ALA A 238 -13.01 -10.63 6.56
CA ALA A 238 -12.55 -9.61 7.50
C ALA A 238 -13.68 -8.65 7.90
N VAL A 239 -14.48 -8.16 6.96
CA VAL A 239 -15.67 -7.34 7.24
C VAL A 239 -16.65 -8.06 8.16
N LYS A 240 -16.96 -9.33 7.86
CA LYS A 240 -17.83 -10.15 8.72
C LYS A 240 -17.23 -10.35 10.11
N TYR A 241 -15.92 -10.48 10.21
CA TYR A 241 -15.21 -10.56 11.49
C TYR A 241 -15.30 -9.26 12.28
N LEU A 242 -14.99 -8.11 11.68
CA LEU A 242 -15.05 -6.79 12.34
C LEU A 242 -16.46 -6.47 12.83
N ARG A 243 -17.49 -6.73 12.03
CA ARG A 243 -18.91 -6.53 12.44
C ARG A 243 -19.35 -7.41 13.60
N LYS A 244 -18.72 -8.57 13.79
CA LYS A 244 -18.96 -9.44 14.95
C LYS A 244 -18.15 -9.04 16.19
N ASN A 245 -17.13 -8.22 16.01
CA ASN A 245 -16.22 -7.77 17.06
C ASN A 245 -16.12 -6.23 17.01
N PRO A 246 -17.24 -5.51 17.22
CA PRO A 246 -17.31 -4.05 17.00
C PRO A 246 -16.30 -3.27 17.87
N ASP A 247 -15.91 -3.82 19.03
CA ASP A 247 -14.91 -3.23 19.93
C ASP A 247 -13.56 -3.00 19.23
N ARG A 248 -13.23 -3.79 18.20
CA ARG A 248 -12.00 -3.61 17.40
C ARG A 248 -11.98 -2.29 16.64
N LEU A 249 -13.14 -1.81 16.19
CA LEU A 249 -13.26 -0.53 15.50
C LEU A 249 -13.66 0.60 16.44
N ALA A 250 -14.28 0.29 17.59
CA ALA A 250 -14.71 1.30 18.55
C ALA A 250 -13.54 2.17 19.04
N VAL A 251 -12.37 1.57 19.22
CA VAL A 251 -11.14 2.28 19.62
C VAL A 251 -10.59 3.25 18.56
N LEU A 252 -11.08 3.16 17.31
CA LEU A 252 -10.69 4.01 16.18
C LEU A 252 -11.71 5.11 15.87
N ARG A 253 -12.87 5.11 16.54
CA ARG A 253 -13.95 6.10 16.33
C ARG A 253 -14.03 7.12 17.48
N GLY A 254 -13.00 7.13 18.34
CA GLY A 254 -12.90 7.95 19.55
C GLY A 254 -12.50 9.38 19.27
#